data_AF-A0A2M8E5Q5-F1
#
_entry.id   AF-A0A2M8E5Q5-F1
#
_cell.length_a   1.000
_cell.length_b   1.000
_cell.length_c   1.000
_cell.angle_alpha   90.00
_cell.angle_beta   90.00
_cell.angle_gamma   90.00
#
_symmetry.space_group_name_H-M   'P 1'
#
loop_
_entity.id
_entity.type
_entity.pdbx_description
1 polymer ?
#
loop_
_entity_poly.entity_id
_entity_poly.type
_entity_poly.pdbx_seq_one_letter_code
_entity_poly.pdbx_strand_id
1 'polypeptide(L)' 'MNLAIKNHAISVDDYLQGELQSDIRHEYLAGEVYAMAGAGEKHNRISLNIAFHLRAA' A
#
# COMPACT_ATOMS: atom_id res chain seq x y z
N MET A 1 -3.16 -23.25 -28.93
CA MET A 1 -2.14 -22.36 -28.33
C MET A 1 -2.67 -21.93 -26.97
N ASN A 2 -2.13 -22.50 -25.89
CA ASN A 2 -2.56 -22.18 -24.53
C ASN A 2 -1.61 -21.11 -24.00
N LEU A 3 -1.98 -19.83 -24.15
CA LEU A 3 -1.28 -18.73 -23.51
C LEU A 3 -1.67 -18.77 -22.03
N ALA A 4 -0.87 -19.47 -21.22
CA ALA A 4 -0.96 -19.35 -19.78
C ALA A 4 -0.67 -17.88 -19.43
N ILE A 5 -1.68 -17.17 -18.92
CA ILE A 5 -1.50 -15.84 -18.34
C ILE A 5 -0.55 -16.04 -17.16
N LYS A 6 0.73 -15.67 -17.34
CA LYS A 6 1.66 -15.54 -16.24
C LYS A 6 1.15 -14.38 -15.40
N ASN A 7 0.50 -14.69 -14.28
CA ASN A 7 0.25 -13.72 -13.23
C ASN A 7 1.64 -13.28 -12.73
N HIS A 8 2.15 -12.16 -13.28
CA HIS A 8 3.46 -11.63 -12.91
C HIS A 8 3.31 -10.96 -11.55
N ALA A 9 3.44 -11.78 -10.50
CA ALA A 9 3.67 -11.27 -9.17
C ALA A 9 4.89 -10.33 -9.21
N ILE A 10 4.69 -9.10 -8.76
CA ILE A 10 5.77 -8.12 -8.60
C ILE A 10 6.65 -8.57 -7.43
N SER A 11 7.97 -8.45 -7.56
CA SER A 11 8.87 -8.69 -6.42
C SER A 11 8.80 -7.53 -5.43
N VAL A 12 9.17 -7.76 -4.17
CA VAL A 12 9.20 -6.68 -3.16
C VAL A 12 10.15 -5.57 -3.57
N ASP A 13 11.31 -5.91 -4.13
CA ASP A 13 12.30 -4.91 -4.58
C ASP A 13 11.75 -4.07 -5.73
N ASP A 14 11.12 -4.70 -6.73
CA ASP A 14 10.49 -3.99 -7.85
C ASP A 14 9.34 -3.09 -7.38
N TYR A 15 8.52 -3.56 -6.45
CA TYR A 15 7.48 -2.75 -5.82
C TYR A 15 8.06 -1.53 -5.12
N LEU A 16 9.11 -1.69 -4.30
CA LEU A 16 9.72 -0.58 -3.57
C LEU A 16 10.35 0.46 -4.52
N GLN A 17 11.01 0.01 -5.60
CA GLN A 17 11.53 0.94 -6.62
C GLN A 17 10.42 1.68 -7.35
N GLY A 18 9.32 0.99 -7.67
CA GLY A 18 8.15 1.61 -8.29
C GLY A 18 7.44 2.62 -7.37
N GLU A 19 7.27 2.27 -6.09
CA GLU A 19 6.60 3.11 -5.10
C GLU A 19 7.36 4.43 -4.87
N LEU A 20 8.71 4.41 -4.90
CA LEU A 20 9.53 5.63 -4.80
C LEU A 20 9.28 6.65 -5.93
N GLN A 21 8.84 6.18 -7.09
CA GLN A 21 8.59 7.02 -8.26
C GLN A 21 7.10 7.35 -8.43
N SER A 22 6.24 6.84 -7.54
CA SER A 22 4.81 6.94 -7.71
C SER A 22 4.21 8.22 -7.13
N ASP A 23 3.27 8.82 -7.86
CA ASP A 23 2.51 10.00 -7.41
C ASP A 23 1.46 9.65 -6.35
N ILE A 24 1.06 8.38 -6.28
CA ILE A 24 0.09 7.87 -5.32
C ILE A 24 0.67 6.66 -4.59
N ARG A 25 0.16 6.42 -3.39
CA ARG A 25 0.65 5.31 -2.58
C ARG A 25 -0.07 4.01 -2.91
N HIS A 26 0.66 2.90 -2.87
CA HIS A 26 0.11 1.56 -3.11
C HIS A 26 0.36 0.61 -1.94
N GLU A 27 -0.48 -0.42 -1.82
CA GLU A 27 -0.30 -1.54 -0.91
C GLU A 27 0.18 -2.77 -1.68
N TYR A 28 1.26 -3.38 -1.20
CA TYR A 28 1.77 -4.64 -1.73
C TYR A 28 1.27 -5.82 -0.91
N LEU A 29 0.63 -6.79 -1.56
CA LEU A 29 0.10 -7.99 -0.94
C LEU A 29 0.47 -9.23 -1.77
N ALA A 30 1.45 -9.99 -1.30
CA ALA A 30 1.83 -11.29 -1.88
C ALA A 30 2.10 -11.27 -3.41
N GLY A 31 2.68 -10.18 -3.91
CA GLY A 31 3.00 -10.01 -5.33
C GLY A 31 2.01 -9.13 -6.09
N GLU A 32 0.90 -8.76 -5.46
CA GLU A 32 -0.13 -7.88 -6.03
C GLU A 32 0.02 -6.47 -5.49
N VAL A 33 -0.28 -5.46 -6.32
CA VAL A 33 -0.17 -4.04 -5.97
C VAL A 33 -1.53 -3.38 -6.10
N TYR A 34 -2.01 -2.76 -5.02
CA TYR A 34 -3.32 -2.10 -4.95
C TYR A 34 -3.14 -0.61 -4.69
N ALA A 35 -3.90 0.25 -5.37
CA ALA A 35 -3.92 1.67 -5.04
C ALA A 35 -4.53 1.87 -3.64
N MET A 36 -3.88 2.65 -2.78
CA MET A 36 -4.49 3.04 -1.52
C MET A 36 -5.68 3.96 -1.77
N ALA A 37 -6.71 3.85 -0.92
CA ALA A 37 -7.84 4.77 -0.92
C ALA A 37 -7.47 6.23 -0.54
N GLY A 38 -6.20 6.48 -0.18
CA GLY A 38 -5.71 7.75 0.33
C GLY A 38 -6.15 8.01 1.78
N ALA A 39 -5.72 9.14 2.34
CA ALA A 39 -6.07 9.54 3.69
C ALA A 39 -6.56 10.99 3.72
N GLY A 40 -7.81 11.19 4.12
CA GLY A 40 -8.38 12.52 4.35
C GLY A 40 -8.18 13.02 5.79
N GLU A 41 -8.47 14.30 6.04
CA GLU A 41 -8.31 14.91 7.36
C GLU A 41 -9.06 14.14 8.47
N LYS A 42 -10.30 13.72 8.18
CA LYS A 42 -11.12 12.94 9.14
C LYS A 42 -10.46 11.61 9.49
N HIS A 43 -9.91 10.90 8.50
CA HIS A 43 -9.17 9.66 8.72
C HIS A 43 -7.98 9.92 9.63
N ASN A 44 -7.17 10.93 9.31
CA ASN A 44 -5.97 11.27 10.08
C ASN A 44 -6.27 11.62 11.54
N ARG A 45 -7.36 12.37 11.78
CA ARG A 45 -7.78 12.73 13.14
C ARG A 45 -8.12 11.51 13.98
N ILE A 46 -8.88 10.56 13.42
CA ILE A 46 -9.25 9.33 14.12
C ILE A 46 -7.99 8.49 14.39
N SER A 47 -7.15 8.27 13.37
CA SER A 47 -5.92 7.48 13.51
C SER A 47 -4.97 8.05 14.55
N LEU A 48 -4.76 9.38 14.57
CA LEU A 48 -3.87 10.02 15.54
C LEU A 48 -4.41 10.01 16.96
N ASN A 49 -5.72 10.16 17.17
CA ASN A 49 -6.32 10.00 18.49
C ASN A 49 -6.05 8.60 19.05
N ILE A 50 -6.25 7.56 18.22
CA ILE A 50 -5.96 6.17 18.62
C ILE A 50 -4.46 6.01 18.93
N ALA A 51 -3.58 6.47 18.04
CA ALA A 51 -2.13 6.37 18.24
C ALA A 51 -1.67 7.08 19.53
N PHE A 52 -2.23 8.26 19.83
CA PHE A 52 -1.94 8.98 21.06
C PHE A 52 -2.35 8.19 22.30
N HIS A 53 -3.56 7.62 22.32
CA HIS A 53 -4.02 6.81 23.44
C HIS A 53 -3.21 5.53 23.61
N LEU A 54 -2.81 4.87 22.52
CA LEU A 54 -1.95 3.67 22.58
C LEU A 54 -0.54 4.00 23.11
N ARG A 55 -0.01 5.18 22.83
CA ARG A 55 1.30 5.62 23.35
C ARG A 55 1.25 6.05 24.81
N ALA A 56 0.11 6.55 25.28
CA ALA A 56 -0.06 7.05 26.65
C ALA A 56 -0.41 5.96 27.68
N ALA A 57 -0.72 4.74 27.22
CA ALA A 57 -0.92 3.55 28.04
C ALA A 57 0.41 2.91 28.47
#